data_AF-A0A843FDT9-F1
#
_entry.id   AF-A0A843FDT9-F1
#
_cell.length_a   1.000
_cell.length_b   1.000
_cell.length_c   1.000
_cell.angle_alpha   90.00
_cell.angle_beta   90.00
_cell.angle_gamma   90.00
#
_symmetry.space_group_name_H-M   'P 1'
#
loop_
_entity.id
_entity.type
_entity.pdbx_description
1 polymer ?
#
loop_
_entity_poly.entity_id
_entity_poly.type
_entity_poly.pdbx_seq_one_letter_code
_entity_poly.pdbx_strand_id
1 'polypeptide(L)'
;MIRIVAGLGENENIIKASNELNEIDDLEITLVKTEDELIEAFKNPEIDAVIRGSLKASKVIKAIKEFKSDKTINRTTYINTEDDENFTNNYEFLLAPVGIDEGKNIEEKVTLAIQAANFIQYLGKMPKIAVLAEGRKDDLGRSDRIDESLISSEELTNRLMETFKELD
;
A
#
# COMPACT_ATOMS: atom_id res chain seq x y z
N MET A 1 13.60 -19.25 -3.72
CA MET A 1 13.98 -18.31 -4.80
C MET A 1 12.83 -17.40 -5.06
N ILE A 2 12.97 -16.15 -4.64
CA ILE A 2 12.02 -15.06 -4.86
C ILE A 2 12.25 -14.52 -6.27
N ARG A 3 11.19 -14.43 -7.07
CA ARG A 3 11.23 -13.94 -8.44
C ARG A 3 10.48 -12.61 -8.55
N ILE A 4 11.21 -11.57 -8.94
CA ILE A 4 10.68 -10.23 -9.14
C ILE A 4 10.82 -9.83 -10.60
N VAL A 5 9.76 -9.25 -11.17
CA VAL A 5 9.84 -8.62 -12.49
C VAL A 5 9.72 -7.11 -12.34
N ALA A 6 10.69 -6.37 -12.87
CA ALA A 6 10.73 -4.92 -12.77
C ALA A 6 10.70 -4.22 -14.15
N GLY A 7 9.91 -3.16 -14.25
CA GLY A 7 9.75 -2.37 -15.47
C GLY A 7 10.88 -1.36 -15.70
N LEU A 8 11.65 -1.58 -16.76
CA LEU A 8 12.62 -0.65 -17.32
C LEU A 8 11.91 0.30 -18.30
N GLY A 9 11.47 1.46 -17.79
CA GLY A 9 10.94 2.55 -18.62
C GLY A 9 12.01 3.58 -18.97
N GLU A 10 11.61 4.84 -19.15
CA GLU A 10 12.56 5.93 -19.50
C GLU A 10 13.64 6.19 -18.44
N ASN A 11 13.33 5.95 -17.16
CA ASN A 11 14.29 6.08 -16.08
C ASN A 11 14.91 4.71 -15.78
N GLU A 12 16.21 4.59 -16.09
CA GLU A 12 16.96 3.35 -15.95
C GLU A 12 17.58 3.14 -14.55
N ASN A 13 17.23 3.96 -13.54
CA ASN A 13 17.71 3.77 -12.17
C ASN A 13 17.33 2.39 -11.59
N ILE A 14 16.30 1.75 -12.14
CA ILE A 14 15.95 0.37 -11.77
C ILE A 14 17.09 -0.62 -12.04
N ILE A 15 17.93 -0.37 -13.06
CA ILE A 15 19.12 -1.21 -13.34
C ILE A 15 20.11 -1.14 -12.18
N LYS A 16 20.37 0.07 -11.68
CA LYS A 16 21.27 0.27 -10.54
C LYS A 16 20.73 -0.40 -9.28
N ALA A 17 19.44 -0.18 -8.98
CA ALA A 17 18.78 -0.79 -7.84
C ALA A 17 18.80 -2.33 -7.92
N SER A 18 18.58 -2.92 -9.11
CA SER A 18 18.69 -4.37 -9.29
C SER A 18 20.11 -4.87 -9.06
N ASN A 19 21.12 -4.16 -9.57
CA ASN A 19 22.52 -4.56 -9.40
C ASN A 19 23.00 -4.53 -7.94
N GLU A 20 22.50 -3.59 -7.14
CA GLU A 20 22.81 -3.51 -5.70
C GLU A 20 22.27 -4.72 -4.92
N LEU A 21 21.30 -5.45 -5.48
CA LEU A 21 20.68 -6.62 -4.85
C LEU A 21 21.21 -7.96 -5.39
N ASN A 22 22.19 -7.96 -6.30
CA ASN A 22 22.73 -9.17 -6.94
C ASN A 22 23.38 -10.16 -5.94
N GLU A 23 23.83 -9.68 -4.78
CA GLU A 23 24.47 -10.50 -3.75
C GLU A 23 23.45 -11.30 -2.90
N ILE A 24 22.15 -11.12 -3.13
CA ILE A 24 21.10 -11.87 -2.42
C ILE A 24 20.89 -13.22 -3.13
N ASP A 25 21.44 -14.29 -2.56
CA ASP A 25 21.45 -15.64 -3.16
C ASP A 25 20.07 -16.19 -3.59
N ASP A 26 18.99 -15.82 -2.88
CA ASP A 26 17.64 -16.34 -3.13
C ASP A 26 16.71 -15.34 -3.85
N LEU A 27 17.29 -14.40 -4.62
CA LEU A 27 16.54 -13.36 -5.33
C LEU A 27 16.91 -13.32 -6.83
N GLU A 28 15.89 -13.44 -7.67
CA GLU A 28 15.99 -13.28 -9.12
C GLU A 28 15.20 -12.04 -9.56
N ILE A 29 15.86 -11.07 -10.18
CA ILE A 29 15.20 -9.87 -10.75
C ILE A 29 15.32 -9.89 -12.27
N THR A 30 14.17 -9.95 -12.96
CA THR A 30 14.08 -9.83 -14.42
C THR A 30 13.58 -8.45 -14.82
N LEU A 31 14.28 -7.79 -15.76
CA LEU A 31 13.88 -6.49 -16.28
C LEU A 31 13.06 -6.64 -17.58
N VAL A 32 11.93 -5.95 -17.66
CA VAL A 32 11.05 -5.90 -18.83
C VAL A 32 10.90 -4.47 -19.34
N LYS A 33 10.69 -4.26 -20.64
CA LYS A 33 10.72 -2.92 -21.25
C LYS A 33 9.35 -2.35 -21.56
N THR A 34 8.30 -3.17 -21.46
CA THR A 34 6.94 -2.77 -21.83
C THR A 34 5.94 -3.01 -20.70
N GLU A 35 4.87 -2.23 -20.69
CA GLU A 35 3.77 -2.47 -19.75
C GLU A 35 3.12 -3.84 -19.96
N ASP A 36 3.07 -4.35 -21.20
CA ASP A 36 2.44 -5.64 -21.50
C ASP A 36 3.23 -6.80 -20.89
N GLU A 37 4.56 -6.79 -21.02
CA GLU A 37 5.42 -7.79 -20.36
C GLU A 37 5.25 -7.76 -18.83
N LEU A 38 5.16 -6.57 -18.23
CA LEU A 38 4.94 -6.44 -16.78
C LEU A 38 3.55 -6.94 -16.36
N ILE A 39 2.52 -6.69 -17.17
CA ILE A 39 1.16 -7.18 -16.93
C ILE A 39 1.11 -8.71 -17.03
N GLU A 40 1.79 -9.32 -18.01
CA GLU A 40 1.87 -10.77 -18.11
C GLU A 40 2.63 -11.38 -16.94
N ALA A 41 3.72 -10.74 -16.49
CA ALA A 41 4.41 -11.13 -15.26
C ALA A 41 3.49 -11.09 -14.02
N PHE A 42 2.65 -10.06 -13.87
CA PHE A 42 1.70 -9.96 -12.76
C PHE A 42 0.67 -11.10 -12.73
N LYS A 43 0.30 -11.65 -13.90
CA LYS A 43 -0.65 -12.76 -14.01
C LYS A 43 0.02 -14.13 -13.80
N ASN A 44 1.33 -14.19 -13.85
CA ASN A 44 2.08 -15.43 -13.76
C ASN A 44 2.24 -15.86 -12.29
N PRO A 45 1.70 -17.03 -11.88
CA PRO A 45 1.81 -17.50 -10.49
C PRO A 45 3.24 -17.83 -10.05
N GLU A 46 4.18 -17.95 -10.98
CA GLU A 46 5.60 -18.19 -10.71
C GLU A 46 6.38 -16.91 -10.37
N ILE A 47 5.74 -15.73 -10.45
CA ILE A 47 6.33 -14.43 -10.13
C ILE A 47 5.77 -13.96 -8.79
N ASP A 48 6.65 -13.75 -7.82
CA ASP A 48 6.25 -13.38 -6.45
C ASP A 48 5.89 -11.90 -6.35
N ALA A 49 6.54 -11.04 -7.13
CA ALA A 49 6.26 -9.61 -7.13
C ALA A 49 6.55 -8.92 -8.47
N VAL A 50 5.85 -7.82 -8.72
CA VAL A 50 6.09 -6.92 -9.84
C VAL A 50 6.38 -5.50 -9.37
N ILE A 51 7.39 -4.87 -9.97
CA ILE A 51 7.77 -3.49 -9.72
C ILE A 51 7.56 -2.69 -11.00
N ARG A 52 6.71 -1.67 -10.98
CA ARG A 52 6.42 -0.86 -12.18
C ARG A 52 7.67 -0.16 -12.74
N GLY A 53 8.58 0.26 -11.86
CA GLY A 53 9.66 1.18 -12.21
C GLY A 53 9.09 2.47 -12.79
N SER A 54 9.59 2.87 -13.96
CA SER A 54 9.16 4.10 -14.65
C SER A 54 8.22 3.87 -15.84
N LEU A 55 7.68 2.66 -16.02
CA LEU A 55 6.65 2.38 -17.04
C LEU A 55 5.35 3.14 -16.75
N LYS A 56 4.50 3.39 -17.76
CA LYS A 56 3.29 4.20 -17.59
C LYS A 56 2.28 3.51 -16.66
N ALA A 57 1.97 4.17 -15.54
CA ALA A 57 1.06 3.61 -14.54
C ALA A 57 -0.36 3.40 -15.06
N SER A 58 -0.87 4.28 -15.92
CA SER A 58 -2.26 4.25 -16.37
C SER A 58 -2.64 2.91 -17.04
N LYS A 59 -1.79 2.38 -17.92
CA LYS A 59 -2.02 1.10 -18.60
C LYS A 59 -1.92 -0.08 -17.63
N VAL A 60 -0.86 -0.11 -16.82
CA VAL A 60 -0.62 -1.20 -15.84
C VAL A 60 -1.74 -1.28 -14.81
N ILE A 61 -2.09 -0.16 -14.17
CA ILE A 61 -3.12 -0.13 -13.13
C ILE A 61 -4.50 -0.48 -13.71
N LYS A 62 -4.82 0.01 -14.92
CA LYS A 62 -6.07 -0.37 -15.61
C LYS A 62 -6.14 -1.89 -15.82
N ALA A 63 -5.09 -2.49 -16.35
CA ALA A 63 -5.05 -3.94 -16.59
C ALA A 63 -5.13 -4.76 -15.29
N ILE A 64 -4.46 -4.32 -14.22
CA ILE A 64 -4.56 -4.97 -12.90
C ILE A 64 -6.00 -4.93 -12.37
N LYS A 65 -6.67 -3.76 -12.45
CA LYS A 65 -8.07 -3.61 -12.03
C LYS A 65 -9.03 -4.46 -12.86
N GLU A 66 -8.80 -4.58 -14.17
CA GLU A 66 -9.60 -5.45 -15.04
C GLU A 66 -9.39 -6.94 -14.70
N PHE A 67 -8.13 -7.35 -14.49
CA PHE A 67 -7.79 -8.73 -14.14
C PHE A 67 -8.26 -9.14 -12.75
N LYS A 68 -8.23 -8.21 -11.78
CA LYS A 68 -8.71 -8.40 -10.40
C LYS A 68 -10.02 -7.64 -10.16
N SER A 69 -10.96 -7.74 -11.10
CA SER A 69 -12.23 -7.01 -11.06
C SER A 69 -13.13 -7.35 -9.87
N ASP A 70 -12.91 -8.50 -9.24
CA ASP A 70 -13.58 -8.93 -8.02
C ASP A 70 -12.94 -8.37 -6.72
N LYS A 71 -11.83 -7.63 -6.84
CA LYS A 71 -11.07 -7.10 -5.70
C LYS A 71 -10.92 -5.58 -5.79
N THR A 72 -11.04 -4.93 -4.65
CA THR A 72 -10.63 -3.53 -4.50
C THR A 72 -9.11 -3.43 -4.47
N ILE A 73 -8.53 -2.61 -5.35
CA ILE A 73 -7.09 -2.33 -5.37
C ILE A 73 -6.83 -1.01 -4.63
N ASN A 74 -6.09 -1.07 -3.52
CA ASN A 74 -5.69 0.08 -2.71
C ASN A 74 -4.17 0.22 -2.68
N ARG A 75 -3.68 1.43 -2.41
CA ARG A 75 -2.26 1.72 -2.22
C ARG A 75 -1.98 2.18 -0.81
N THR A 76 -0.89 1.66 -0.27
CA THR A 76 -0.33 2.03 1.03
C THR A 76 1.17 2.30 0.83
N THR A 77 1.77 3.05 1.76
CA THR A 77 3.24 3.20 1.82
C THR A 77 3.74 2.49 3.06
N TYR A 78 4.78 1.69 2.90
CA TYR A 78 5.52 1.10 4.01
C TYR A 78 6.58 2.07 4.49
N ILE A 79 6.52 2.45 5.76
CA ILE A 79 7.49 3.33 6.40
C ILE A 79 8.25 2.48 7.42
N ASN A 80 9.57 2.49 7.34
CA ASN A 80 10.49 1.94 8.33
C ASN A 80 11.58 2.99 8.60
N THR A 81 11.80 3.34 9.88
CA THR A 81 12.76 4.36 10.30
C THR A 81 14.00 3.79 10.99
N GLU A 82 14.25 2.48 10.91
CA GLU A 82 15.36 1.79 11.59
C GLU A 82 16.74 2.38 11.25
N ASP A 83 16.95 2.79 10.00
CA ASP A 83 18.22 3.36 9.53
C ASP A 83 18.21 4.89 9.39
N ASP A 84 17.16 5.58 9.86
CA ASP A 84 17.04 7.03 9.75
C ASP A 84 17.55 7.73 11.02
N GLU A 85 18.70 8.40 10.91
CA GLU A 85 19.35 9.13 12.00
C GLU A 85 18.50 10.26 12.62
N ASN A 86 17.44 10.71 11.93
CA ASN A 86 16.54 11.73 12.45
C ASN A 86 15.50 11.17 13.44
N PHE A 87 15.36 9.85 13.52
CA PHE A 87 14.41 9.21 14.43
C PHE A 87 15.13 8.65 15.66
N THR A 88 14.59 8.97 16.84
CA THR A 88 15.11 8.45 18.12
C THR A 88 14.58 7.06 18.46
N ASN A 89 13.53 6.61 17.79
CA ASN A 89 12.93 5.29 17.93
C ASN A 89 12.69 4.70 16.54
N ASN A 90 12.66 3.37 16.47
CA ASN A 90 12.32 2.67 15.24
C ASN A 90 10.79 2.58 15.12
N TYR A 91 10.26 3.16 14.04
CA TYR A 91 8.86 3.11 13.69
C TYR A 91 8.69 2.31 12.40
N GLU A 92 7.68 1.46 12.38
CA GLU A 92 7.39 0.62 11.24
C GLU A 92 5.87 0.48 11.08
N PHE A 93 5.32 1.04 10.01
CA PHE A 93 3.87 1.10 9.80
C PHE A 93 3.49 1.30 8.34
N LEU A 94 2.23 1.03 8.03
CA LEU A 94 1.61 1.40 6.76
C LEU A 94 0.91 2.74 6.89
N LEU A 95 1.16 3.66 5.95
CA LEU A 95 0.40 4.89 5.79
C LEU A 95 -0.53 4.77 4.58
N ALA A 96 -1.81 5.08 4.77
CA ALA A 96 -2.84 4.89 3.75
C ALA A 96 -4.09 5.76 4.00
N PRO A 97 -4.89 6.06 2.95
CA PRO A 97 -4.57 5.86 1.54
C PRO A 97 -3.48 6.83 1.06
N VAL A 98 -2.74 6.44 0.03
CA VAL A 98 -1.79 7.33 -0.67
C VAL A 98 -2.17 7.55 -2.14
N GLY A 99 -3.18 6.83 -2.62
CA GLY A 99 -3.74 7.02 -3.94
C GLY A 99 -4.85 8.08 -3.99
N ILE A 100 -4.86 8.91 -5.04
CA ILE A 100 -5.88 9.95 -5.25
C ILE A 100 -7.31 9.39 -5.46
N ASP A 101 -7.42 8.11 -5.78
CA ASP A 101 -8.67 7.47 -6.18
C ASP A 101 -9.27 6.54 -5.12
N GLU A 102 -8.70 6.52 -3.91
CA GLU A 102 -8.98 5.52 -2.88
C GLU A 102 -9.50 6.17 -1.59
N GLY A 103 -10.26 5.41 -0.79
CA GLY A 103 -10.73 5.86 0.53
C GLY A 103 -11.73 7.02 0.46
N LYS A 104 -12.50 7.10 -0.62
CA LYS A 104 -13.46 8.20 -0.87
C LYS A 104 -14.68 8.15 0.05
N ASN A 105 -14.99 6.97 0.56
CA ASN A 105 -16.08 6.71 1.50
C ASN A 105 -15.62 5.74 2.60
N ILE A 106 -16.46 5.55 3.62
CA ILE A 106 -16.14 4.73 4.79
C ILE A 106 -15.91 3.26 4.42
N GLU A 107 -16.73 2.69 3.53
CA GLU A 107 -16.58 1.29 3.12
C GLU A 107 -15.26 1.01 2.39
N GLU A 108 -14.82 1.93 1.54
CA GLU A 108 -13.49 1.87 0.91
C GLU A 108 -12.37 1.94 1.95
N LYS A 109 -12.49 2.81 2.95
CA LYS A 109 -11.50 2.94 4.03
C LYS A 109 -11.46 1.68 4.90
N VAL A 110 -12.61 1.07 5.19
CA VAL A 110 -12.70 -0.21 5.91
C VAL A 110 -12.03 -1.32 5.12
N THR A 111 -12.33 -1.43 3.82
CA THR A 111 -11.71 -2.41 2.92
C THR A 111 -10.19 -2.25 2.90
N LEU A 112 -9.71 -1.02 2.79
CA LEU A 112 -8.28 -0.69 2.82
C LEU A 112 -7.64 -1.08 4.16
N ALA A 113 -8.31 -0.79 5.27
CA ALA A 113 -7.83 -1.12 6.62
C ALA A 113 -7.72 -2.64 6.83
N ILE A 114 -8.70 -3.42 6.35
CA ILE A 114 -8.66 -4.89 6.38
C ILE A 114 -7.48 -5.42 5.55
N GLN A 115 -7.30 -4.91 4.33
CA GLN A 115 -6.19 -5.32 3.47
C GLN A 115 -4.83 -4.99 4.11
N ALA A 116 -4.68 -3.81 4.70
CA ALA A 116 -3.46 -3.42 5.42
C ALA A 116 -3.23 -4.30 6.66
N ALA A 117 -4.28 -4.60 7.44
CA ALA A 117 -4.18 -5.47 8.59
C ALA A 117 -3.76 -6.90 8.20
N ASN A 118 -4.31 -7.44 7.11
CA ASN A 118 -3.92 -8.75 6.57
C ASN A 118 -2.45 -8.77 6.12
N PHE A 119 -1.97 -7.69 5.50
CA PHE A 119 -0.56 -7.56 5.13
C PHE A 119 0.35 -7.57 6.36
N ILE A 120 0.02 -6.80 7.40
CA ILE A 120 0.80 -6.77 8.65
C ILE A 120 0.80 -8.14 9.35
N GLN A 121 -0.34 -8.85 9.35
CA GLN A 121 -0.43 -10.21 9.88
C GLN A 121 0.44 -11.20 9.08
N TYR A 122 0.49 -11.07 7.76
CA TYR A 122 1.35 -11.89 6.91
C TYR A 122 2.84 -11.69 7.23
N LEU A 123 3.22 -10.49 7.68
CA LEU A 123 4.56 -10.20 8.21
C LEU A 123 4.79 -10.74 9.64
N GLY A 124 3.85 -11.50 10.21
CA GLY A 124 3.93 -12.07 11.56
C GLY A 124 3.71 -11.06 12.68
N LYS A 125 3.09 -9.90 12.40
CA LYS A 125 2.90 -8.81 13.36
C LYS A 125 1.42 -8.64 13.69
N MET A 126 1.14 -8.20 14.92
CA MET A 126 -0.23 -7.87 15.33
C MET A 126 -0.61 -6.49 14.76
N PRO A 127 -1.64 -6.40 13.90
CA PRO A 127 -2.06 -5.14 13.32
C PRO A 127 -2.65 -4.22 14.39
N LYS A 128 -2.25 -2.94 14.35
CA LYS A 128 -2.86 -1.86 15.11
C LYS A 128 -3.20 -0.75 14.14
N ILE A 129 -4.43 -0.26 14.20
CA ILE A 129 -4.95 0.71 13.25
C ILE A 129 -5.19 2.03 13.98
N ALA A 130 -4.57 3.09 13.49
CA ALA A 130 -4.81 4.45 13.95
C ALA A 130 -5.56 5.21 12.86
N VAL A 131 -6.70 5.82 13.22
CA VAL A 131 -7.44 6.72 12.33
C VAL A 131 -7.02 8.15 12.62
N LEU A 132 -6.59 8.87 11.59
CA LEU A 132 -6.17 10.27 11.69
C LEU A 132 -7.33 11.20 11.37
N ALA A 133 -7.44 12.29 12.13
CA ALA A 133 -8.41 13.37 11.94
C ALA A 133 -7.72 14.74 11.92
N GLU A 134 -8.37 15.74 11.33
CA GLU A 134 -7.87 17.11 11.25
C GLU A 134 -8.05 17.91 12.56
N GLY A 135 -7.60 17.35 13.68
CA GLY A 135 -7.67 18.01 14.98
C GLY A 135 -7.74 17.03 16.14
N ARG A 136 -7.79 17.59 17.34
CA ARG A 136 -8.06 16.86 18.58
C ARG A 136 -9.57 16.85 18.82
N LYS A 137 -10.04 15.94 19.68
CA LYS A 137 -11.46 15.87 20.06
C LYS A 137 -12.02 17.21 20.56
N ASP A 138 -11.22 17.96 21.30
CA ASP A 138 -11.60 19.28 21.85
C ASP A 138 -11.64 20.42 20.81
N ASP A 139 -11.27 20.13 19.55
CA ASP A 139 -11.30 21.11 18.47
C ASP A 139 -12.66 21.11 17.73
N LEU A 140 -13.65 20.31 18.18
CA LEU A 140 -15.03 20.31 17.67
C LEU A 140 -15.70 21.68 17.83
N GLY A 141 -16.38 22.14 16.78
CA GLY A 141 -17.03 23.45 16.68
C GLY A 141 -16.10 24.57 16.19
N ARG A 142 -14.83 24.28 15.84
CA ARG A 142 -13.89 25.30 15.34
C ARG A 142 -14.10 25.66 13.87
N SER A 143 -14.54 24.70 13.07
CA SER A 143 -14.92 24.90 11.67
C SER A 143 -15.60 23.65 11.13
N ASP A 144 -16.51 23.81 10.17
CA ASP A 144 -17.21 22.71 9.51
C ASP A 144 -16.25 21.62 9.00
N ARG A 145 -15.11 22.02 8.42
CA ARG A 145 -14.08 21.10 7.91
C ARG A 145 -13.46 20.20 8.99
N ILE A 146 -13.11 20.78 10.14
CA ILE A 146 -12.57 20.04 11.29
C ILE A 146 -13.64 19.12 11.86
N ASP A 147 -14.86 19.60 11.97
CA ASP A 147 -15.99 18.84 12.53
C ASP A 147 -16.31 17.62 11.65
N GLU A 148 -16.41 17.81 10.33
CA GLU A 148 -16.58 16.72 9.35
C GLU A 148 -15.45 15.68 9.45
N SER A 149 -14.20 16.13 9.60
CA SER A 149 -13.05 15.23 9.75
C SER A 149 -13.10 14.43 11.06
N LEU A 150 -13.41 15.08 12.18
CA LEU A 150 -13.52 14.42 13.49
C LEU A 150 -14.67 13.40 13.50
N ILE A 151 -15.85 13.79 13.03
CA ILE A 151 -17.04 12.93 12.98
C ILE A 151 -16.79 11.73 12.07
N SER A 152 -16.30 11.94 10.85
CA SER A 152 -16.04 10.85 9.91
C SER A 152 -14.93 9.90 10.38
N SER A 153 -13.95 10.40 11.12
CA SER A 153 -12.88 9.58 11.72
C SER A 153 -13.39 8.73 12.87
N GLU A 154 -14.28 9.28 13.70
CA GLU A 154 -14.95 8.52 14.77
C GLU A 154 -15.91 7.46 14.20
N GLU A 155 -16.67 7.81 13.16
CA GLU A 155 -17.52 6.87 12.44
C GLU A 155 -16.72 5.71 11.85
N LEU A 156 -15.60 6.00 11.16
CA LEU A 156 -14.69 4.97 10.67
C LEU A 156 -14.13 4.10 11.80
N THR A 157 -13.73 4.72 12.91
CA THR A 157 -13.20 3.98 14.07
C THR A 157 -14.25 3.00 14.62
N ASN A 158 -15.49 3.44 14.77
CA ASN A 158 -16.60 2.59 15.22
C ASN A 158 -16.84 1.43 14.25
N ARG A 159 -16.88 1.73 12.95
CA ARG A 159 -17.06 0.72 11.91
C ARG A 159 -15.95 -0.34 11.93
N LEU A 160 -14.69 0.08 12.07
CA LEU A 160 -13.56 -0.85 12.18
C LEU A 160 -13.67 -1.72 13.44
N MET A 161 -14.04 -1.14 14.58
CA MET A 161 -14.24 -1.92 15.82
C MET A 161 -15.34 -2.97 15.68
N GLU A 162 -16.44 -2.65 15.01
CA GLU A 162 -17.51 -3.61 14.72
C GLU A 162 -17.00 -4.71 13.77
N THR A 163 -16.41 -4.32 12.64
CA THR A 163 -15.92 -5.26 11.64
C THR A 163 -14.89 -6.24 12.20
N PHE A 164 -13.90 -5.77 12.97
CA PHE A 164 -12.89 -6.68 13.52
C PHE A 164 -13.42 -7.56 14.66
N LYS A 165 -14.47 -7.15 15.39
CA LYS A 165 -15.16 -8.04 16.35
C LYS A 165 -15.93 -9.17 15.67
N GLU A 166 -16.43 -8.95 14.46
CA GLU A 166 -17.15 -9.98 13.69
C GLU A 166 -16.20 -10.98 13.01
N LEU A 167 -14.92 -10.63 12.88
CA LEU A 167 -13.90 -11.46 12.24
C LEU A 167 -13.12 -12.36 13.22
N ASP A 168 -13.20 -12.07 14.52
CA ASP A 168 -12.65 -12.88 15.63
C ASP A 168 -13.60 -14.02 16.05
#